data_AF-A0A7R9KKC5-F1
#
_entry.id   AF-A0A7R9KKC5-F1
#
_cell.length_a   1.000
_cell.length_b   1.000
_cell.length_c   1.000
_cell.angle_alpha   90.00
_cell.angle_beta   90.00
_cell.angle_gamma   90.00
#
_symmetry.space_group_name_H-M   'P 1'
#
loop_
_entity.id
_entity.type
_entity.pdbx_description
1 polymer ?
#
loop_
_entity_poly.entity_id
_entity_poly.type
_entity_poly.pdbx_seq_one_letter_code
_entity_poly.pdbx_strand_id
1 'polypeptide(L)'
;MFGMVLEKLFIPEVQKVSGNVEKKIIAFGMTKILCELDSTIVGQYSQFWAPVLQSLVALFELPVDETIPDDEHFIEIEDTLEYQASYSQLVFAGHRDRDPLAGVVSDPRIYLAQCLGKLSVKHPGKLNPLITTGLPPNAVSFLQRYCMDANVTIT
;
A
#
# COMPACT_ATOMS: atom_id res chain seq x y z
N MET A 1 -5.14 -16.90 10.04
CA MET A 1 -4.32 -16.74 8.81
C MET A 1 -4.11 -15.27 8.45
N PHE A 2 -5.17 -14.45 8.31
CA PHE A 2 -5.07 -13.04 7.89
C PHE A 2 -4.06 -12.18 8.67
N GLY A 3 -4.09 -12.22 10.00
CA GLY A 3 -3.13 -11.45 10.84
C GLY A 3 -1.67 -11.80 10.57
N MET A 4 -1.35 -13.09 10.36
CA MET A 4 0.02 -13.50 10.02
C MET A 4 0.46 -12.97 8.66
N VAL A 5 -0.44 -12.88 7.68
CA VAL A 5 -0.12 -12.32 6.36
C VAL A 5 0.13 -10.82 6.45
N LEU A 6 -0.67 -10.08 7.23
CA LEU A 6 -0.40 -8.66 7.46
C LEU A 6 0.97 -8.44 8.12
N GLU A 7 1.26 -9.21 9.17
CA GLU A 7 2.48 -9.07 9.96
C GLU A 7 3.75 -9.51 9.22
N LYS A 8 3.71 -10.69 8.57
CA LYS A 8 4.91 -11.33 8.00
C LYS A 8 5.15 -11.03 6.53
N LEU A 9 4.13 -10.52 5.81
CA LEU A 9 4.24 -10.26 4.38
C LEU A 9 3.89 -8.81 4.07
N PHE A 10 2.69 -8.35 4.42
CA PHE A 10 2.19 -7.08 3.91
C PHE A 10 2.94 -5.86 4.47
N ILE A 11 3.20 -5.83 5.79
CA ILE A 11 3.97 -4.76 6.43
C ILE A 11 5.44 -4.72 5.97
N PRO A 12 6.20 -5.84 5.98
CA PRO A 12 7.62 -5.81 5.60
C PRO A 12 7.86 -5.63 4.10
N GLU A 13 6.99 -6.17 3.24
CA GLU A 13 7.23 -6.16 1.78
C GLU A 13 6.75 -4.87 1.11
N VAL A 14 5.98 -4.01 1.79
CA VAL A 14 5.39 -2.80 1.17
C VAL A 14 6.45 -1.87 0.57
N GLN A 15 7.61 -1.75 1.21
CA GLN A 15 8.69 -0.86 0.79
C GLN A 15 9.43 -1.37 -0.46
N LYS A 16 9.32 -2.66 -0.77
CA LYS A 16 9.97 -3.29 -1.93
C LYS A 16 9.20 -3.06 -3.23
N VAL A 17 7.99 -2.50 -3.13
CA VAL A 17 7.10 -2.33 -4.27
C VAL A 17 7.65 -1.23 -5.17
N SER A 18 7.99 -1.62 -6.38
CA SER A 18 8.47 -0.75 -7.44
C SER A 18 7.36 -0.48 -8.45
N GLY A 19 7.41 0.69 -9.11
CA GLY A 19 6.42 1.11 -10.10
C GLY A 19 5.29 1.97 -9.53
N ASN A 20 4.88 2.97 -10.31
CA ASN A 20 3.90 3.97 -9.86
C ASN A 20 2.48 3.39 -9.74
N VAL A 21 2.12 2.44 -10.60
CA VAL A 21 0.80 1.82 -10.63
C VAL A 21 0.67 0.82 -9.47
N GLU A 22 1.71 0.04 -9.22
CA GLU A 22 1.79 -0.98 -8.18
C GLU A 22 1.71 -0.34 -6.80
N LYS A 23 2.51 0.72 -6.57
CA LYS A 23 2.44 1.52 -5.33
C LYS A 23 1.05 2.08 -5.09
N LYS A 24 0.40 2.58 -6.15
CA LYS A 24 -0.96 3.10 -6.08
C LYS A 24 -1.98 2.01 -5.73
N ILE A 25 -1.86 0.81 -6.31
CA ILE A 25 -2.70 -0.35 -6.01
C ILE A 25 -2.56 -0.75 -4.55
N ILE A 26 -1.33 -0.85 -4.06
CA ILE A 26 -1.06 -1.26 -2.68
C ILE A 26 -1.52 -0.20 -1.70
N ALA A 27 -1.26 1.07 -1.97
CA ALA A 27 -1.77 2.16 -1.16
C ALA A 27 -3.30 2.17 -1.05
N PHE A 28 -3.99 1.93 -2.17
CA PHE A 28 -5.44 1.82 -2.20
C PHE A 28 -5.93 0.61 -1.38
N GLY A 29 -5.32 -0.56 -1.59
CA GLY A 29 -5.67 -1.79 -0.86
C GLY A 29 -5.45 -1.66 0.65
N MET A 30 -4.32 -1.11 1.09
CA MET A 30 -4.03 -0.85 2.51
C MET A 30 -5.03 0.13 3.12
N THR A 31 -5.38 1.19 2.39
CA THR A 31 -6.41 2.15 2.83
C THR A 31 -7.75 1.45 3.06
N LYS A 32 -8.15 0.55 2.16
CA LYS A 32 -9.38 -0.25 2.28
C LYS A 32 -9.35 -1.16 3.51
N ILE A 33 -8.23 -1.85 3.75
CA ILE A 33 -8.05 -2.70 4.95
C ILE A 33 -8.17 -1.88 6.25
N LEU A 34 -7.62 -0.66 6.26
CA LEU A 34 -7.67 0.24 7.42
C LEU A 34 -9.04 0.85 7.67
N CYS A 35 -9.78 1.19 6.60
CA CYS A 35 -10.99 2.03 6.70
C CYS A 35 -12.31 1.27 6.49
N GLU A 36 -12.31 0.11 5.83
CA GLU A 36 -13.55 -0.63 5.54
C GLU A 36 -13.75 -1.87 6.42
N LEU A 37 -12.67 -2.43 6.99
CA LEU A 37 -12.79 -3.53 7.94
C LEU A 37 -13.02 -3.01 9.36
N ASP A 38 -14.26 -3.07 9.86
CA ASP A 38 -14.52 -2.70 11.27
C ASP A 38 -13.74 -3.58 12.27
N SER A 39 -13.39 -4.81 11.89
CA SER A 39 -12.58 -5.74 12.68
C SER A 39 -11.12 -5.30 12.89
N THR A 40 -10.60 -4.38 12.07
CA THR A 40 -9.27 -3.78 12.30
C THR A 40 -9.31 -2.61 13.27
N ILE A 41 -10.47 -2.12 13.69
CA ILE A 41 -10.59 -1.00 14.64
C ILE A 41 -11.07 -1.49 16.01
N VAL A 42 -12.11 -2.33 16.03
CA VAL A 42 -12.75 -2.78 17.28
C VAL A 42 -12.61 -4.30 17.49
N GLY A 43 -11.99 -5.00 16.53
CA GLY A 43 -11.85 -6.46 16.56
C GLY A 43 -10.45 -6.96 16.91
N GLN A 44 -10.27 -8.26 16.70
CA GLN A 44 -9.03 -9.02 16.93
C GLN A 44 -7.79 -8.52 16.15
N TYR A 45 -7.98 -7.63 15.18
CA TYR A 45 -6.92 -7.08 14.34
C TYR A 45 -6.56 -5.63 14.66
N SER A 46 -7.09 -5.06 15.75
CA SER A 46 -6.79 -3.69 16.19
C SER A 46 -5.30 -3.41 16.38
N GLN A 47 -4.56 -4.40 16.88
CA GLN A 47 -3.11 -4.33 17.05
C GLN A 47 -2.33 -4.09 15.74
N PHE A 48 -2.88 -4.48 14.59
CA PHE A 48 -2.22 -4.31 13.29
C PHE A 48 -2.57 -2.98 12.62
N TRP A 49 -3.56 -2.25 13.13
CA TRP A 49 -4.03 -1.01 12.50
C TRP A 49 -2.94 0.06 12.43
N ALA A 50 -2.28 0.34 13.56
CA ALA A 50 -1.19 1.31 13.61
C ALA A 50 0.05 0.91 12.77
N PRO A 51 0.55 -0.34 12.85
CA PRO A 51 1.63 -0.82 11.98
C PRO A 51 1.32 -0.72 10.48
N VAL A 52 0.09 -1.04 10.06
CA VAL A 52 -0.32 -0.96 8.66
C VAL A 52 -0.42 0.51 8.20
N LEU A 53 -0.92 1.42 9.04
CA LEU A 53 -0.93 2.84 8.72
C LEU A 53 0.49 3.42 8.65
N GLN A 54 1.37 3.01 9.56
CA GLN A 54 2.77 3.44 9.55
C GLN A 54 3.49 2.97 8.28
N SER A 55 3.31 1.72 7.87
CA SER A 55 3.95 1.19 6.67
C SER A 55 3.38 1.82 5.39
N LEU A 56 2.11 2.22 5.40
CA LEU A 56 1.50 3.01 4.32
C LEU A 56 2.07 4.44 4.23
N VAL A 57 2.29 5.11 5.36
CA VAL A 57 2.96 6.43 5.37
C VAL A 57 4.41 6.30 4.91
N ALA A 58 5.11 5.26 5.34
CA ALA A 58 6.45 4.95 4.87
C ALA A 58 6.47 4.74 3.34
N LEU A 59 5.46 4.10 2.74
CA LEU A 59 5.37 3.91 1.29
C LEU A 59 5.34 5.23 0.51
N PHE A 60 4.82 6.29 1.11
CA PHE A 60 4.72 7.60 0.48
C PHE A 60 5.95 8.48 0.69
N GLU A 61 6.61 8.36 1.85
CA GLU A 61 7.66 9.30 2.27
C GLU A 61 9.07 8.72 2.18
N LEU A 62 9.22 7.39 2.23
CA LEU A 62 10.53 6.73 2.12
C LEU A 62 10.80 6.27 0.68
N PRO A 63 12.09 6.23 0.28
CA PRO A 63 12.48 5.64 -0.99
C PRO A 63 12.15 4.14 -1.01
N VAL A 64 12.04 3.58 -2.21
CA VAL A 64 11.89 2.13 -2.39
C VAL A 64 13.08 1.42 -1.78
N ASP A 65 12.82 0.30 -1.12
CA ASP A 65 13.87 -0.59 -0.67
C ASP A 65 14.44 -1.35 -1.87
N GLU A 66 15.62 -0.91 -2.33
CA GLU A 66 16.37 -1.52 -3.43
C GLU A 66 17.31 -2.65 -2.95
N THR A 67 17.21 -3.10 -1.69
CA THR A 67 18.05 -4.21 -1.19
C THR A 67 17.64 -5.58 -1.73
N ILE A 68 16.62 -5.62 -2.59
CA ILE A 68 16.29 -6.80 -3.39
C ILE A 68 17.46 -7.03 -4.34
N PRO A 69 18.22 -8.13 -4.23
CA PRO A 69 19.12 -8.52 -5.31
C PRO A 69 18.27 -8.67 -6.57
N ASP A 70 18.83 -8.30 -7.72
CA ASP A 70 18.25 -8.42 -9.05
C ASP A 70 18.10 -9.92 -9.45
N ASP A 71 17.46 -10.72 -8.59
CA ASP A 71 17.25 -12.16 -8.72
C ASP A 71 16.02 -12.43 -9.60
N GLU A 72 16.07 -11.88 -10.81
CA GLU A 72 15.47 -12.49 -11.99
C GLU A 72 16.45 -12.45 -13.19
N HIS A 73 17.77 -12.46 -12.95
CA HIS A 73 18.63 -13.17 -13.89
C HIS A 73 18.34 -14.66 -13.73
N PHE A 74 17.28 -15.12 -14.40
CA PHE A 74 17.25 -16.51 -14.86
C PHE A 74 18.54 -16.70 -15.65
N ILE A 75 19.53 -17.33 -15.02
CA ILE A 75 20.55 -18.02 -15.79
C ILE A 75 19.76 -19.14 -16.48
N GLU A 76 19.33 -18.90 -17.71
CA GLU A 76 18.95 -19.97 -18.61
C GLU A 76 20.18 -20.87 -18.67
N ILE A 77 20.17 -21.94 -17.87
CA ILE A 77 21.10 -23.04 -18.05
C ILE A 77 20.75 -23.54 -19.44
N GLU A 78 21.59 -23.20 -20.40
CA GLU A 78 21.53 -23.64 -21.78
C GLU A 78 21.82 -25.15 -21.80
N ASP A 79 20.84 -25.94 -21.32
CA ASP A 79 20.78 -27.37 -21.54
C ASP A 79 20.39 -27.56 -23.01
N THR A 80 21.45 -27.59 -23.81
CA THR A 80 21.55 -28.19 -25.15
C THR A 80 20.31 -28.98 -25.60
N LEU A 81 19.72 -28.49 -26.69
CA LEU A 81 19.03 -29.25 -27.77
C LEU A 81 17.63 -29.83 -27.45
N GLU A 82 16.58 -29.07 -27.77
CA GLU A 82 15.69 -29.27 -28.94
C GLU A 82 14.36 -28.50 -28.77
N TYR A 83 13.98 -27.72 -29.80
CA TYR A 83 12.79 -26.85 -29.92
C TYR A 83 12.76 -25.57 -29.09
N GLN A 84 13.45 -24.53 -29.59
CA GLN A 84 13.22 -23.14 -29.18
C GLN A 84 11.92 -22.62 -29.84
N ALA A 85 10.80 -22.68 -29.11
CA ALA A 85 9.58 -21.99 -29.51
C ALA A 85 9.86 -20.47 -29.51
N SER A 86 10.07 -19.88 -30.68
CA SER A 86 10.30 -18.44 -30.82
C SER A 86 9.04 -17.68 -30.40
N TYR A 87 9.02 -17.10 -29.21
CA TYR A 87 7.96 -16.19 -28.77
C TYR A 87 8.04 -14.90 -29.59
N SER A 88 7.23 -14.81 -30.64
CA SER A 88 7.10 -13.60 -31.46
C SER A 88 6.08 -12.66 -30.82
N GLN A 89 6.52 -11.80 -29.89
CA GLN A 89 5.67 -10.73 -29.38
C GLN A 89 5.51 -9.66 -30.46
N LEU A 90 4.29 -9.48 -30.96
CA LEU A 90 4.00 -8.42 -31.93
C LEU A 90 4.17 -7.06 -31.23
N VAL A 91 5.09 -6.23 -31.73
CA VAL A 91 5.42 -4.89 -31.22
C VAL A 91 4.18 -3.98 -31.09
N PHE A 92 3.13 -4.21 -31.87
CA PHE A 92 1.85 -3.48 -31.83
C PHE A 92 0.75 -4.12 -30.94
N ALA A 93 0.97 -5.33 -30.45
CA ALA A 93 0.11 -5.99 -29.45
C ALA A 93 0.68 -5.82 -28.04
N GLY A 94 1.42 -4.73 -27.80
CA GLY A 94 1.96 -4.39 -26.50
C GLY A 94 0.81 -4.32 -25.47
N HIS A 95 0.91 -5.15 -24.44
CA HIS A 95 0.06 -5.07 -23.27
C HIS A 95 0.20 -3.65 -22.71
N ARG A 96 -0.80 -2.80 -22.95
CA ARG A 96 -0.82 -1.46 -22.34
C ARG A 96 -1.02 -1.71 -20.86
N ASP A 97 -0.01 -1.44 -20.04
CA ASP A 97 -0.14 -1.45 -18.59
C ASP A 97 -1.31 -0.55 -18.20
N ARG A 98 -2.43 -1.22 -17.95
CA ARG A 98 -3.71 -0.56 -17.71
C ARG A 98 -3.80 -0.40 -16.21
N ASP A 99 -3.57 0.82 -15.73
CA ASP A 99 -3.81 1.15 -14.34
C ASP A 99 -5.29 0.86 -14.00
N PRO A 100 -5.57 -0.15 -13.16
CA PRO A 100 -6.95 -0.51 -12.80
C PRO A 100 -7.61 0.55 -11.91
N LEU A 101 -6.83 1.47 -11.36
CA LEU A 101 -7.27 2.60 -10.54
C LEU A 101 -7.28 3.92 -11.31
N ALA A 102 -7.06 3.90 -12.62
CA ALA A 102 -7.20 5.08 -13.47
C ALA A 102 -8.65 5.60 -13.41
N GLY A 103 -8.83 6.76 -12.77
CA GLY A 103 -10.13 7.41 -12.59
C GLY A 103 -10.76 7.27 -11.19
N VAL A 104 -10.28 6.33 -10.36
CA VAL A 104 -10.78 6.16 -8.97
C VAL A 104 -9.91 6.92 -7.97
N VAL A 105 -8.59 6.88 -8.18
CA VAL A 105 -7.61 7.53 -7.29
C VAL A 105 -6.68 8.38 -8.15
N SER A 106 -6.62 9.69 -7.90
CA SER A 106 -5.61 10.56 -8.51
C SER A 106 -4.36 10.63 -7.64
N ASP A 107 -4.53 11.00 -6.37
CA ASP A 107 -3.47 10.98 -5.36
C ASP A 107 -3.85 9.97 -4.23
N PRO A 108 -3.06 8.89 -4.05
CA PRO A 108 -3.28 7.92 -2.98
C PRO A 108 -3.30 8.52 -1.57
N ARG A 109 -2.55 9.61 -1.34
CA ARG A 109 -2.47 10.27 -0.02
C ARG A 109 -3.76 11.01 0.30
N ILE A 110 -4.32 11.71 -0.68
CA ILE A 110 -5.61 12.39 -0.56
C ILE A 110 -6.72 11.34 -0.35
N TYR A 111 -6.67 10.23 -1.10
CA TYR A 111 -7.62 9.14 -0.92
C TYR A 111 -7.58 8.55 0.50
N LEU A 112 -6.38 8.30 1.04
CA LEU A 112 -6.20 7.86 2.43
C LEU A 112 -6.83 8.86 3.42
N ALA A 113 -6.52 10.15 3.29
CA ALA A 113 -7.05 11.18 4.16
C ALA A 113 -8.59 11.25 4.13
N GLN A 114 -9.20 11.17 2.93
CA GLN A 114 -10.65 11.12 2.77
C GLN A 114 -11.28 9.90 3.42
N CYS A 115 -10.66 8.72 3.27
CA CYS A 115 -11.13 7.50 3.92
C CYS A 115 -11.01 7.57 5.44
N LEU A 116 -9.92 8.10 5.99
CA LEU A 116 -9.74 8.32 7.42
C LEU A 116 -10.77 9.32 7.99
N GLY A 117 -11.10 10.38 7.25
CA GLY A 117 -12.17 11.30 7.63
C GLY A 117 -13.53 10.62 7.75
N LYS A 118 -13.91 9.85 6.73
CA LYS A 118 -15.15 9.04 6.75
C LYS A 118 -15.16 8.06 7.92
N LEU A 119 -14.01 7.45 8.21
CA LEU A 119 -13.84 6.51 9.31
C LEU A 119 -13.96 7.19 10.68
N SER A 120 -13.39 8.38 10.84
CA SER A 120 -13.54 9.20 12.06
C SER A 120 -15.00 9.57 12.32
N VAL A 121 -15.77 9.89 11.28
CA VAL A 121 -17.23 10.12 11.42
C VAL A 121 -17.96 8.83 11.83
N LYS A 122 -17.55 7.66 11.31
CA LYS A 122 -18.17 6.36 11.63
C LYS A 122 -17.85 5.91 13.06
N HIS A 123 -16.64 6.18 13.56
CA HIS A 123 -16.16 5.79 14.90
C HIS A 123 -15.54 7.01 15.62
N PRO A 124 -16.36 7.99 16.05
CA PRO A 124 -15.87 9.23 16.64
C PRO A 124 -15.08 8.96 17.94
N GLY A 125 -13.94 9.65 18.09
CA GLY A 125 -13.11 9.59 19.30
C GLY A 125 -12.23 8.34 19.45
N LYS A 126 -12.31 7.35 18.55
CA LYS A 126 -11.41 6.17 18.56
C LYS A 126 -10.17 6.35 17.69
N LEU A 127 -10.28 7.08 16.59
CA LEU A 127 -9.21 7.16 15.59
C LEU A 127 -8.01 7.99 16.11
N ASN A 128 -8.28 9.14 16.72
CA ASN A 128 -7.26 10.01 17.30
C ASN A 128 -6.33 9.29 18.30
N PRO A 129 -6.83 8.61 19.35
CA PRO A 129 -5.93 7.92 20.29
C PRO A 129 -5.16 6.77 19.63
N LEU A 130 -5.74 6.07 18.65
CA LEU A 130 -5.04 5.02 17.90
C LEU A 130 -3.87 5.58 17.07
N ILE A 131 -4.06 6.74 16.44
CA ILE A 131 -3.00 7.43 15.69
C ILE A 131 -1.92 7.94 16.65
N THR A 132 -2.31 8.68 17.69
CA THR A 132 -1.35 9.33 18.60
C THR A 132 -0.53 8.31 19.41
N THR A 133 -1.13 7.19 19.80
CA THR A 133 -0.44 6.16 20.60
C THR A 133 0.34 5.17 19.73
N GLY A 134 -0.17 4.89 18.52
CA GLY A 134 0.36 3.83 17.68
C GLY A 134 1.41 4.27 16.65
N LEU A 135 1.47 5.56 16.29
CA LEU A 135 2.38 6.06 15.26
C LEU A 135 3.51 6.92 15.86
N PRO A 136 4.70 6.90 15.23
CA PRO A 136 5.77 7.84 15.58
C PRO A 136 5.39 9.28 15.20
N PRO A 137 5.92 10.30 15.91
CA PRO A 137 5.52 11.70 15.73
C PRO A 137 5.74 12.22 14.30
N ASN A 138 6.76 11.71 13.60
CA ASN A 138 7.01 12.07 12.20
C ASN A 138 5.89 11.57 11.27
N ALA A 139 5.37 10.36 11.47
CA ALA A 139 4.28 9.84 10.65
C ALA A 139 2.97 10.61 10.90
N VAL A 140 2.75 11.06 12.15
CA VAL A 140 1.58 11.88 12.50
C VAL A 140 1.60 13.23 11.79
N SER A 141 2.76 13.89 11.67
CA SER A 141 2.84 15.18 10.97
C SER A 141 2.58 15.06 9.47
N PHE A 142 3.06 13.98 8.82
CA PHE A 142 2.72 13.69 7.42
C PHE A 142 1.22 13.44 7.24
N LEU A 143 0.60 12.65 8.13
CA LEU A 143 -0.85 12.43 8.09
C LEU A 143 -1.65 13.71 8.27
N GLN A 144 -1.24 14.58 9.19
CA GLN A 144 -1.88 15.88 9.38
C GLN A 144 -1.80 16.73 8.10
N ARG A 145 -0.65 16.74 7.43
CA ARG A 145 -0.49 17.42 6.14
C ARG A 145 -1.44 16.87 5.09
N TYR A 146 -1.54 15.54 4.95
CA TYR A 146 -2.46 14.93 3.99
C TYR A 146 -3.93 15.26 4.29
N CYS A 147 -4.30 15.30 5.57
CA CYS A 147 -5.64 15.70 6.00
C CYS A 147 -5.94 17.16 5.65
N MET A 148 -4.96 18.06 5.84
CA MET A 148 -5.08 19.47 5.44
C MET A 148 -5.22 19.61 3.91
N ASP A 149 -4.38 18.91 3.14
CA ASP A 149 -4.42 18.94 1.67
C ASP A 149 -5.74 18.37 1.13
N ALA A 150 -6.32 17.38 1.82
CA ALA A 150 -7.62 16.81 1.49
C ALA A 150 -8.84 17.60 2.02
N ASN A 151 -8.62 18.67 2.80
CA ASN A 151 -9.66 19.41 3.55
C ASN A 151 -10.52 18.51 4.46
N VAL A 152 -9.88 17.59 5.18
CA VAL A 152 -10.52 16.62 6.09
C VAL A 152 -10.07 16.87 7.52
N THR A 153 -10.99 16.78 8.48
CA THR A 153 -10.69 16.87 9.91
C THR A 153 -10.99 15.54 10.59
N ILE A 154 -10.02 15.01 11.34
CA ILE A 154 -10.19 13.80 12.15
C ILE A 154 -10.62 14.24 13.56
N THR A 155 -11.89 14.00 13.89
CA THR A 155 -12.50 14.27 15.22
C THR A 155 -12.53 13.02 16.10
#